data_AF-A0A067EXN1-F1
#
_entry.id   AF-A0A067EXN1-F1
#
_cell.length_a   1.000
_cell.length_b   1.000
_cell.length_c   1.000
_cell.angle_alpha   90.00
_cell.angle_beta   90.00
_cell.angle_gamma   90.00
#
_symmetry.space_group_name_H-M   'P 1'
#
loop_
_entity.id
_entity.type
_entity.pdbx_description
1 polymer ?
#
loop_
_entity_poly.entity_id
_entity_poly.type
_entity_poly.pdbx_seq_one_letter_code
_entity_poly.pdbx_strand_id
1 'polypeptide(L)'
;MTNNVGKDVVRYKVTDPGDDTINPKPGTLRYEAILIPQKVWTTYRKHMNITLHKLRKIDRDAIRLVIALKVWIDHNTLYKCQNGLIDVTRGSTDVTISNNWFRNQDKIKLLGHDDGYIRDKNMKMTIAYNHFGRNCNQRMPRVRHGFAHVINNLYRKWTQYTIGKANLKYTEEQKCQVANAKSMRSLTSELRVSKCSRRSRC
;
A
#
# COMPACT_ATOMS: atom_id res chain seq x y z
N MET A 1 -9.48 8.61 -15.86
CA MET A 1 -10.39 7.73 -15.10
C MET A 1 -11.14 8.57 -14.07
N THR A 2 -12.38 9.00 -14.38
CA THR A 2 -13.19 9.88 -13.49
C THR A 2 -14.45 9.19 -12.93
N ASN A 3 -14.70 7.93 -13.29
CA ASN A 3 -15.98 7.27 -13.04
C ASN A 3 -15.96 6.21 -11.92
N ASN A 4 -14.86 6.08 -11.16
CA ASN A 4 -14.77 5.21 -9.97
C ASN A 4 -14.99 5.97 -8.66
N VAL A 5 -15.80 7.04 -8.69
CA VAL A 5 -16.11 7.83 -7.50
C VAL A 5 -17.32 7.21 -6.81
N GLY A 6 -17.17 6.79 -5.55
CA GLY A 6 -18.29 6.27 -4.77
C GLY A 6 -19.41 7.31 -4.57
N LYS A 7 -20.61 6.87 -4.19
CA LYS A 7 -21.67 7.78 -3.74
C LYS A 7 -21.19 8.59 -2.52
N ASP A 8 -21.68 9.82 -2.39
CA ASP A 8 -21.42 10.75 -1.28
C ASP A 8 -19.96 11.21 -1.12
N VAL A 9 -19.23 11.29 -2.23
CA VAL A 9 -17.84 11.73 -2.23
C VAL A 9 -17.73 13.22 -2.54
N VAL A 10 -17.11 13.96 -1.62
CA VAL A 10 -16.74 15.37 -1.81
C VAL A 10 -15.57 15.43 -2.79
N ARG A 11 -15.69 16.20 -3.87
CA ARG A 11 -14.56 16.40 -4.79
C ARG A 11 -13.69 17.53 -4.26
N TYR A 12 -12.41 17.24 -4.07
CA TYR A 12 -11.43 18.24 -3.65
C TYR A 12 -10.31 18.34 -4.67
N LYS A 13 -9.88 19.57 -4.98
CA LYS A 13 -8.78 19.83 -5.90
C LYS A 13 -7.63 20.50 -5.15
N VAL A 14 -6.51 19.82 -5.03
CA VAL A 14 -5.27 20.37 -4.51
C VAL A 14 -4.72 21.35 -5.53
N THR A 15 -4.58 22.61 -5.11
CA THR A 15 -4.13 23.73 -5.93
C THR A 15 -2.79 24.31 -5.45
N ASP A 16 -2.43 24.02 -4.20
CA ASP A 16 -1.24 24.48 -3.49
C ASP A 16 -0.45 23.27 -2.94
N PRO A 17 0.84 23.10 -3.31
CA PRO A 17 1.69 22.03 -2.78
C PRO A 17 2.25 22.30 -1.38
N GLY A 18 2.00 23.48 -0.80
CA GLY A 18 2.43 23.86 0.54
C GLY A 18 1.78 23.04 1.64
N ASP A 19 2.42 23.03 2.81
CA ASP A 19 1.96 22.28 3.97
C ASP A 19 2.14 23.11 5.25
N ASP A 20 1.02 23.53 5.85
CA ASP A 20 1.00 24.14 7.18
C ASP A 20 0.38 23.14 8.16
N THR A 21 1.20 22.67 9.08
CA THR A 21 0.78 21.61 9.99
C THR A 21 -0.22 22.05 11.06
N ILE A 22 -0.21 23.33 11.41
CA ILE A 22 -1.04 23.90 12.48
C ILE A 22 -2.32 24.47 11.87
N ASN A 23 -2.18 25.26 10.80
CA ASN A 23 -3.26 25.96 10.14
C ASN A 23 -3.27 25.63 8.64
N PRO A 24 -3.65 24.39 8.25
CA PRO A 24 -3.68 24.01 6.86
C PRO A 24 -4.66 24.90 6.08
N LYS A 25 -4.26 25.35 4.89
CA LYS A 25 -5.05 26.29 4.07
C LYS A 25 -5.93 25.54 3.06
N PRO A 26 -7.13 26.03 2.74
CA PRO A 26 -7.92 25.51 1.62
C PRO A 26 -7.08 25.45 0.34
N GLY A 27 -7.18 24.35 -0.39
CA GLY A 27 -6.35 24.07 -1.57
C GLY A 27 -5.08 23.26 -1.30
N THR A 28 -4.66 23.08 -0.04
CA THR A 28 -3.56 22.17 0.35
C THR A 28 -4.05 20.74 0.55
N LEU A 29 -3.14 19.75 0.45
CA LEU A 29 -3.47 18.34 0.72
C LEU A 29 -3.83 18.10 2.20
N ARG A 30 -3.14 18.78 3.15
CA ARG A 30 -3.40 18.61 4.58
C ARG A 30 -4.76 19.15 5.01
N TYR A 31 -5.22 20.25 4.40
CA TYR A 31 -6.54 20.80 4.70
C TYR A 31 -7.64 19.76 4.44
N GLU A 32 -7.56 19.10 3.29
CA GLU A 32 -8.50 18.03 2.95
C GLU A 32 -8.42 16.87 3.93
N ALA A 33 -7.21 16.38 4.19
CA ALA A 33 -7.00 15.21 5.04
C ALA A 33 -7.43 15.39 6.51
N ILE A 34 -7.49 16.62 7.02
CA ILE A 34 -7.78 16.91 8.44
C ILE A 34 -9.14 17.56 8.64
N LEU A 35 -9.51 18.53 7.80
CA LEU A 35 -10.66 19.40 8.02
C LEU A 35 -11.90 18.98 7.24
N ILE A 36 -11.80 18.03 6.31
CA ILE A 36 -12.96 17.49 5.58
C ILE A 36 -13.32 16.13 6.18
N PRO A 37 -14.39 16.03 7.00
CA PRO A 37 -14.75 14.79 7.68
C PRO A 37 -15.49 13.78 6.79
N GLN A 38 -15.99 14.20 5.63
CA GLN A 38 -16.63 13.31 4.66
C GLN A 38 -15.62 12.54 3.81
N LYS A 39 -16.09 11.54 3.07
CA LYS A 39 -15.29 10.85 2.06
C LYS A 39 -14.90 11.82 0.94
N VAL A 40 -13.61 11.91 0.62
CA VAL A 40 -13.11 12.87 -0.37
C VAL A 40 -12.49 12.17 -1.59
N TRP A 41 -12.69 12.77 -2.78
CA TRP A 41 -12.01 12.44 -4.02
C TRP A 41 -11.04 13.56 -4.36
N THR A 42 -9.76 13.31 -4.12
CA THR A 42 -8.70 14.32 -4.28
C THR A 42 -8.10 14.27 -5.69
N THR A 43 -8.07 15.42 -6.35
CA THR A 43 -7.42 15.64 -7.66
C THR A 43 -6.37 16.74 -7.55
N TYR A 44 -5.38 16.74 -8.45
CA TYR A 44 -4.31 17.73 -8.45
C TYR A 44 -4.45 18.67 -9.66
N ARG A 45 -4.34 19.99 -9.44
CA ARG A 45 -4.46 20.98 -10.52
C ARG A 45 -3.37 20.85 -11.59
N LYS A 46 -2.18 20.39 -11.19
CA LYS A 46 -1.00 20.17 -12.04
C LYS A 46 -0.08 19.15 -11.37
N HIS A 47 0.99 18.73 -12.04
CA HIS A 47 2.06 17.98 -11.39
C HIS A 47 2.62 18.77 -10.21
N MET A 48 2.76 18.12 -9.06
CA MET A 48 3.16 18.75 -7.80
C MET A 48 4.15 17.87 -7.05
N ASN A 49 5.18 18.50 -6.47
CA ASN A 49 6.04 17.90 -5.45
C ASN A 49 5.57 18.40 -4.09
N ILE A 50 4.84 17.57 -3.34
CA ILE A 50 4.31 17.93 -2.02
C ILE A 50 5.25 17.36 -0.96
N THR A 51 5.72 18.23 -0.06
CA THR A 51 6.53 17.83 1.09
C THR A 51 5.72 18.10 2.35
N LEU A 52 5.33 17.04 3.06
CA LEU A 52 4.58 17.17 4.30
C LEU A 52 5.52 17.37 5.49
N HIS A 53 5.35 18.49 6.20
CA HIS A 53 6.00 18.81 7.45
C HIS A 53 5.33 18.04 8.61
N LYS A 54 6.10 17.75 9.67
CA LYS A 54 5.64 16.92 10.79
C LYS A 54 5.52 17.75 12.07
N LEU A 55 4.39 17.63 12.77
CA LEU A 55 4.19 18.25 14.09
C LEU A 55 4.89 17.48 15.23
N ARG A 56 5.04 16.15 15.11
CA ARG A 56 5.69 15.30 16.12
C ARG A 56 6.36 14.08 15.48
N LYS A 57 7.31 13.51 16.22
CA LYS A 57 8.07 12.28 15.91
C LYS A 57 7.14 11.05 15.98
N ILE A 58 6.25 10.93 15.00
CA ILE A 58 5.37 9.76 14.82
C ILE A 58 5.92 8.94 13.65
N ASP A 59 5.70 7.62 13.72
CA ASP A 59 6.24 6.57 12.85
C ASP A 59 6.44 7.03 11.41
N ARG A 60 7.67 6.79 10.93
CA ARG A 60 8.22 7.44 9.74
C ARG A 60 7.86 6.69 8.45
N ASP A 61 6.61 6.23 8.39
CA ASP A 61 6.06 5.54 7.22
C ASP A 61 5.52 6.55 6.21
N ALA A 62 5.39 6.15 4.93
CA ALA A 62 4.84 7.05 3.90
C ALA A 62 3.33 7.24 4.08
N ILE A 63 2.60 6.14 4.25
CA ILE A 63 1.15 6.09 4.41
C ILE A 63 0.84 5.14 5.56
N ARG A 64 0.09 5.62 6.55
CA ARG A 64 -0.36 4.79 7.66
C ARG A 64 -1.89 4.83 7.75
N LEU A 65 -2.49 3.65 7.77
CA LEU A 65 -3.92 3.45 7.95
C LEU A 65 -4.16 2.81 9.33
N VAL A 66 -4.96 3.48 10.15
CA VAL A 66 -5.31 3.07 11.52
C VAL A 66 -6.84 3.21 11.65
N ILE A 67 -7.55 2.13 11.96
CA ILE A 67 -9.02 2.09 12.04
C ILE A 67 -9.65 2.63 10.73
N ALA A 68 -9.02 2.37 9.59
CA ALA A 68 -9.47 2.89 8.29
C ALA A 68 -10.34 1.86 7.54
N LEU A 69 -11.39 2.34 6.88
CA LEU A 69 -12.34 1.50 6.14
C LEU A 69 -12.44 2.00 4.69
N LYS A 70 -12.46 1.07 3.72
CA LYS A 70 -12.74 1.36 2.30
C LYS A 70 -11.77 2.37 1.68
N VAL A 71 -10.48 2.07 1.73
CA VAL A 71 -9.40 2.92 1.22
C VAL A 71 -8.83 2.36 -0.08
N TRP A 72 -8.51 3.23 -1.04
CA TRP A 72 -7.84 2.86 -2.29
C TRP A 72 -6.56 3.67 -2.48
N ILE A 73 -5.42 2.99 -2.54
CA ILE A 73 -4.09 3.58 -2.79
C ILE A 73 -3.67 3.16 -4.20
N ASP A 74 -3.71 4.10 -5.15
CA ASP A 74 -3.57 3.81 -6.57
C ASP A 74 -2.64 4.77 -7.30
N HIS A 75 -1.84 4.27 -8.25
CA HIS A 75 -0.95 5.06 -9.13
C HIS A 75 0.09 5.96 -8.43
N ASN A 76 0.61 5.54 -7.27
CA ASN A 76 1.65 6.30 -6.56
C ASN A 76 3.05 5.74 -6.82
N THR A 77 4.06 6.60 -6.74
CA THR A 77 5.46 6.17 -6.65
C THR A 77 5.97 6.40 -5.22
N LEU A 78 6.26 5.32 -4.49
CA LEU A 78 6.62 5.35 -3.06
C LEU A 78 8.03 4.79 -2.85
N TYR A 79 8.91 5.57 -2.20
CA TYR A 79 10.32 5.23 -2.05
C TYR A 79 11.01 5.99 -0.92
N LYS A 80 12.12 5.43 -0.40
CA LYS A 80 13.03 6.08 0.56
C LYS A 80 12.33 6.71 1.77
N CYS A 81 11.43 5.97 2.41
CA CYS A 81 10.89 6.39 3.71
C CYS A 81 11.71 5.77 4.84
N GLN A 82 11.75 6.44 5.98
CA GLN A 82 12.70 6.08 7.02
C GLN A 82 12.32 4.80 7.78
N ASN A 83 11.05 4.38 7.76
CA ASN A 83 10.63 3.08 8.26
C ASN A 83 9.93 2.25 7.17
N GLY A 84 8.60 2.14 7.20
CA GLY A 84 7.77 1.47 6.20
C GLY A 84 7.36 2.39 5.06
N LEU A 85 6.78 1.85 3.98
CA LEU A 85 6.03 2.68 3.02
C LEU A 85 4.55 2.71 3.39
N ILE A 86 3.94 1.55 3.55
CA ILE A 86 2.51 1.44 3.86
C ILE A 86 2.30 0.54 5.06
N ASP A 87 1.70 1.08 6.11
CA ASP A 87 1.31 0.32 7.29
C ASP A 87 -0.22 0.37 7.46
N VAL A 88 -0.86 -0.80 7.51
CA VAL A 88 -2.32 -0.95 7.66
C VAL A 88 -2.59 -1.77 8.92
N THR A 89 -3.21 -1.14 9.92
CA THR A 89 -3.23 -1.69 11.29
C THR A 89 -4.54 -1.37 12.02
N ARG A 90 -4.75 -1.99 13.19
CA ARG A 90 -5.78 -1.64 14.17
C ARG A 90 -7.21 -1.70 13.59
N GLY A 91 -7.59 -2.85 13.05
CA GLY A 91 -8.95 -3.09 12.54
C GLY A 91 -9.24 -2.46 11.18
N SER A 92 -8.23 -1.91 10.51
CA SER A 92 -8.40 -1.40 9.15
C SER A 92 -8.78 -2.53 8.20
N THR A 93 -9.74 -2.30 7.30
CA THR A 93 -10.23 -3.32 6.35
C THR A 93 -10.79 -2.72 5.06
N ASP A 94 -11.05 -3.56 4.07
CA ASP A 94 -11.50 -3.20 2.72
C ASP A 94 -10.55 -2.22 2.02
N VAL A 95 -9.25 -2.51 2.06
CA VAL A 95 -8.23 -1.64 1.44
C VAL A 95 -7.69 -2.28 0.17
N THR A 96 -7.65 -1.49 -0.92
CA THR A 96 -7.02 -1.88 -2.19
C THR A 96 -5.75 -1.06 -2.41
N ILE A 97 -4.65 -1.73 -2.75
CA ILE A 97 -3.37 -1.11 -3.10
C ILE A 97 -3.01 -1.57 -4.51
N SER A 98 -3.16 -0.69 -5.50
CA SER A 98 -2.99 -1.05 -6.92
C SER A 98 -2.15 -0.08 -7.74
N ASN A 99 -1.56 -0.56 -8.84
CA ASN A 99 -0.84 0.27 -9.82
C ASN A 99 0.27 1.16 -9.24
N ASN A 100 0.80 0.85 -8.05
CA ASN A 100 1.83 1.66 -7.42
C ASN A 100 3.23 1.16 -7.79
N TRP A 101 4.20 2.07 -7.84
CA TRP A 101 5.62 1.77 -8.01
C TRP A 101 6.37 1.93 -6.68
N PHE A 102 6.83 0.81 -6.12
CA PHE A 102 7.67 0.75 -4.92
C PHE A 102 9.14 0.58 -5.32
N ARG A 103 10.06 1.35 -4.73
CA ARG A 103 11.50 1.21 -4.98
C ARG A 103 12.34 1.74 -3.83
N ASN A 104 13.60 1.30 -3.74
CA ASN A 104 14.59 1.84 -2.79
C ASN A 104 14.06 1.89 -1.35
N GLN A 105 13.61 0.74 -0.85
CA GLN A 105 13.05 0.62 0.48
C GLN A 105 13.33 -0.74 1.12
N ASP A 106 13.65 -0.73 2.40
CA ASP A 106 13.78 -1.95 3.18
C ASP A 106 12.41 -2.60 3.49
N LYS A 107 11.52 -1.89 4.20
CA LYS A 107 10.20 -2.37 4.63
C LYS A 107 9.09 -1.75 3.77
N ILE A 108 8.40 -2.57 2.97
CA ILE A 108 7.42 -2.04 2.01
C ILE A 108 6.01 -1.92 2.61
N LYS A 109 5.35 -3.04 2.92
CA LYS A 109 3.94 -3.09 3.36
C LYS A 109 3.74 -3.96 4.59
N LEU A 110 3.32 -3.39 5.72
CA LEU A 110 2.92 -4.13 6.91
C LEU A 110 1.39 -4.16 7.05
N LEU A 111 0.81 -5.35 7.07
CA LEU A 111 -0.62 -5.57 7.29
C LEU A 111 -0.80 -6.27 8.65
N GLY A 112 -1.23 -5.51 9.64
CA GLY A 112 -1.29 -5.91 11.05
C GLY A 112 0.05 -5.75 11.77
N HIS A 113 0.06 -5.07 12.91
CA HIS A 113 1.28 -4.71 13.65
C HIS A 113 1.61 -5.64 14.82
N ASP A 114 0.57 -6.15 15.50
CA ASP A 114 0.67 -6.82 16.78
C ASP A 114 0.13 -8.25 16.69
N ASP A 115 0.94 -9.21 17.14
CA ASP A 115 0.61 -10.62 17.11
C ASP A 115 -0.57 -10.96 18.06
N GLY A 116 -0.80 -10.15 19.10
CA GLY A 116 -1.94 -10.28 20.01
C GLY A 116 -3.22 -9.55 19.58
N TYR A 117 -3.18 -8.72 18.54
CA TYR A 117 -4.34 -7.91 18.13
C TYR A 117 -5.30 -8.68 17.21
N ILE A 118 -6.03 -9.63 17.80
CA ILE A 118 -6.93 -10.56 17.08
C ILE A 118 -8.03 -9.89 16.25
N ARG A 119 -8.35 -8.60 16.50
CA ARG A 119 -9.34 -7.86 15.71
C ARG A 119 -8.91 -7.68 14.25
N ASP A 120 -7.61 -7.76 13.96
CA ASP A 120 -7.09 -7.72 12.60
C ASP A 120 -7.46 -9.00 11.79
N LYS A 121 -8.08 -10.02 12.39
CA LYS A 121 -8.60 -11.20 11.65
C LYS A 121 -9.65 -10.83 10.59
N ASN A 122 -10.36 -9.73 10.79
CA ASN A 122 -11.37 -9.22 9.86
C ASN A 122 -10.79 -8.32 8.76
N MET A 123 -9.47 -8.09 8.76
CA MET A 123 -8.78 -7.29 7.75
C MET A 123 -8.86 -8.00 6.39
N LYS A 124 -9.36 -7.29 5.38
CA LYS A 124 -9.43 -7.72 3.98
C LYS A 124 -8.68 -6.74 3.11
N MET A 125 -7.69 -7.26 2.38
CA MET A 125 -6.76 -6.46 1.59
C MET A 125 -6.68 -6.99 0.16
N THR A 126 -6.61 -6.09 -0.83
CA THR A 126 -6.29 -6.45 -2.22
C THR A 126 -5.02 -5.73 -2.64
N ILE A 127 -4.04 -6.48 -3.15
CA ILE A 127 -2.76 -5.96 -3.64
C ILE A 127 -2.59 -6.42 -5.08
N ALA A 128 -2.79 -5.50 -6.03
CA ALA A 128 -2.88 -5.83 -7.45
C ALA A 128 -2.03 -4.92 -8.32
N TYR A 129 -1.42 -5.43 -9.40
CA TYR A 129 -0.79 -4.59 -10.44
C TYR A 129 0.32 -3.64 -9.96
N ASN A 130 0.91 -3.88 -8.79
CA ASN A 130 1.99 -3.03 -8.31
C ASN A 130 3.34 -3.46 -8.90
N HIS A 131 4.22 -2.50 -9.09
CA HIS A 131 5.60 -2.72 -9.48
C HIS A 131 6.52 -2.58 -8.27
N PHE A 132 7.13 -3.69 -7.83
CA PHE A 132 8.20 -3.72 -6.84
C PHE A 132 9.54 -3.70 -7.58
N GLY A 133 10.11 -2.50 -7.65
CA GLY A 133 11.33 -2.16 -8.39
C GLY A 133 12.61 -2.62 -7.71
N ARG A 134 13.71 -1.91 -8.00
CA ARG A 134 15.03 -2.23 -7.44
C ARG A 134 15.09 -1.86 -5.95
N ASN A 135 15.92 -2.59 -5.22
CA ASN A 135 16.21 -2.34 -3.81
C ASN A 135 14.96 -2.37 -2.92
N CYS A 136 14.06 -3.32 -3.17
CA CYS A 136 12.92 -3.62 -2.29
C CYS A 136 13.23 -4.88 -1.48
N ASN A 137 13.51 -4.75 -0.19
CA ASN A 137 14.12 -5.86 0.56
C ASN A 137 13.10 -6.87 1.10
N GLN A 138 12.01 -6.41 1.72
CA GLN A 138 11.03 -7.26 2.41
C GLN A 138 9.61 -6.66 2.55
N ARG A 139 8.66 -7.49 2.97
CA ARG A 139 7.26 -7.11 3.30
C ARG A 139 6.46 -6.66 2.08
N MET A 140 6.29 -7.51 1.08
CA MET A 140 5.55 -7.22 -0.14
C MET A 140 4.35 -8.14 -0.40
N PRO A 141 3.35 -8.25 0.51
CA PRO A 141 3.26 -7.68 1.85
C PRO A 141 3.80 -8.62 2.94
N ARG A 142 3.86 -8.12 4.19
CA ARG A 142 3.89 -8.98 5.38
C ARG A 142 2.54 -8.91 6.10
N VAL A 143 1.86 -10.04 6.25
CA VAL A 143 0.48 -10.13 6.74
C VAL A 143 0.40 -10.82 8.10
N ARG A 144 -0.46 -10.29 8.97
CA ARG A 144 -0.87 -10.89 10.26
C ARG A 144 -2.38 -10.98 10.33
N HIS A 145 -2.89 -12.08 10.90
CA HIS A 145 -4.30 -12.38 11.18
C HIS A 145 -5.26 -12.41 9.98
N GLY A 146 -5.37 -11.31 9.24
CA GLY A 146 -6.36 -11.12 8.19
C GLY A 146 -6.05 -11.79 6.85
N PHE A 147 -6.84 -11.39 5.86
CA PHE A 147 -6.79 -11.89 4.49
C PHE A 147 -6.20 -10.85 3.54
N ALA A 148 -5.27 -11.29 2.69
CA ALA A 148 -4.72 -10.47 1.61
C ALA A 148 -4.72 -11.23 0.29
N HIS A 149 -5.40 -10.69 -0.71
CA HIS A 149 -5.37 -11.16 -2.09
C HIS A 149 -4.22 -10.46 -2.83
N VAL A 150 -3.23 -11.24 -3.29
CA VAL A 150 -2.02 -10.69 -3.94
C VAL A 150 -1.94 -11.22 -5.37
N ILE A 151 -2.21 -10.37 -6.36
CA ILE A 151 -2.35 -10.77 -7.77
C ILE A 151 -1.63 -9.84 -8.74
N ASN A 152 -1.09 -10.38 -9.82
CA ASN A 152 -0.54 -9.60 -10.95
C ASN A 152 0.46 -8.49 -10.56
N ASN A 153 1.25 -8.69 -9.51
CA ASN A 153 2.29 -7.74 -9.13
C ASN A 153 3.63 -8.13 -9.78
N LEU A 154 4.40 -7.14 -10.21
CA LEU A 154 5.72 -7.33 -10.79
C LEU A 154 6.81 -7.20 -9.71
N TYR A 155 7.57 -8.26 -9.46
CA TYR A 155 8.68 -8.26 -8.50
C TYR A 155 10.01 -8.37 -9.25
N ARG A 156 10.88 -7.35 -9.16
CA ARG A 156 12.17 -7.38 -9.87
C ARG A 156 13.25 -8.14 -9.11
N LYS A 157 13.62 -7.67 -7.93
CA LYS A 157 14.62 -8.28 -7.04
C LYS A 157 14.34 -7.90 -5.60
N TRP A 158 14.59 -8.83 -4.68
CA TRP A 158 14.52 -8.64 -3.24
C TRP A 158 15.72 -9.31 -2.57
N THR A 159 16.02 -8.90 -1.34
CA THR A 159 17.18 -9.38 -0.59
C THR A 159 16.80 -10.36 0.51
N GLN A 160 15.61 -10.21 1.14
CA GLN A 160 15.21 -11.05 2.26
C GLN A 160 14.01 -11.96 1.93
N TYR A 161 12.83 -11.39 1.64
CA TYR A 161 11.66 -12.15 1.17
C TYR A 161 10.64 -11.26 0.47
N THR A 162 9.74 -11.85 -0.32
CA THR A 162 8.62 -11.12 -0.94
C THR A 162 7.41 -11.08 -0.02
N ILE A 163 6.63 -12.15 0.00
CA ILE A 163 5.38 -12.26 0.75
C ILE A 163 5.69 -13.01 2.05
N GLY A 164 5.33 -12.41 3.18
CA GLY A 164 5.56 -12.98 4.50
C GLY A 164 4.28 -13.12 5.31
N LYS A 165 4.18 -14.20 6.07
CA LYS A 165 3.14 -14.41 7.09
C LYS A 165 3.82 -14.32 8.46
N ALA A 166 3.18 -13.73 9.47
CA ALA A 166 3.69 -13.87 10.85
C ALA A 166 3.48 -15.31 11.33
N ASN A 167 4.40 -15.81 12.16
CA ASN A 167 4.29 -17.12 12.82
C ASN A 167 3.23 -17.08 13.93
N LEU A 168 1.97 -17.13 13.54
CA LEU A 168 0.85 -17.32 14.45
C LEU A 168 0.40 -18.79 14.35
N LYS A 169 -0.09 -19.38 15.44
CA LYS A 169 -0.82 -20.66 15.39
C LYS A 169 -2.20 -20.38 14.79
N TYR A 170 -2.29 -20.34 13.47
CA TYR A 170 -3.54 -20.05 12.75
C TYR A 170 -4.53 -21.23 12.90
N THR A 171 -5.82 -20.94 13.09
CA THR A 171 -6.91 -21.90 12.84
C THR A 171 -7.17 -22.02 11.34
N GLU A 172 -7.76 -23.13 10.89
CA GLU A 172 -8.03 -23.53 9.48
C GLU A 172 -8.69 -22.44 8.60
N GLU A 173 -9.30 -21.42 9.20
CA GLU A 173 -10.05 -20.35 8.53
C GLU A 173 -9.17 -19.26 7.91
N GLN A 174 -7.90 -19.13 8.31
CA GLN A 174 -7.00 -18.05 7.87
C GLN A 174 -6.17 -18.46 6.64
N LYS A 175 -6.83 -18.56 5.48
CA LYS A 175 -6.22 -18.90 4.19
C LYS A 175 -5.54 -17.69 3.54
N CYS A 176 -4.21 -17.65 3.57
CA CYS A 176 -3.44 -16.76 2.68
C CYS A 176 -3.24 -17.50 1.35
N GLN A 177 -4.09 -17.24 0.35
CA GLN A 177 -3.81 -17.73 -1.00
C GLN A 177 -2.71 -16.87 -1.62
N VAL A 178 -1.47 -17.28 -1.36
CA VAL A 178 -0.32 -16.83 -2.14
C VAL A 178 -0.31 -17.67 -3.40
N ALA A 179 -0.54 -17.06 -4.56
CA ALA A 179 -0.20 -17.71 -5.82
C ALA A 179 1.30 -18.08 -5.74
N ASN A 180 1.59 -19.38 -5.66
CA ASN A 180 2.96 -19.85 -5.44
C ASN A 180 3.86 -19.41 -6.62
N ALA A 181 5.18 -19.34 -6.41
CA ALA A 181 6.11 -18.91 -7.45
C ALA A 181 6.08 -19.78 -8.74
N LYS A 182 5.57 -21.02 -8.65
CA LYS A 182 5.36 -21.96 -9.76
C LYS A 182 4.12 -21.59 -10.59
N SER A 183 3.01 -21.21 -9.96
CA SER A 183 1.79 -20.73 -10.63
C SER A 183 1.99 -19.34 -11.21
N MET A 184 2.80 -18.50 -10.57
CA MET A 184 3.21 -17.21 -11.15
C MET A 184 4.01 -17.37 -12.46
N ARG A 185 4.88 -18.40 -12.57
CA ARG A 185 5.58 -18.71 -13.84
C ARG A 185 4.62 -19.14 -14.94
N SER A 186 3.66 -20.02 -14.63
CA SER A 186 2.65 -20.50 -15.58
C SER A 186 1.75 -19.37 -16.10
N LEU A 187 1.30 -18.48 -15.20
CA LEU A 187 0.50 -17.31 -15.56
C LEU A 187 1.28 -16.30 -16.42
N THR A 188 2.58 -16.07 -16.14
CA THR A 188 3.41 -15.21 -17.01
C THR A 188 3.72 -15.83 -18.37
N SER A 189 3.76 -17.17 -18.49
CA SER A 189 3.93 -17.83 -19.79
C SER A 189 2.66 -17.82 -20.65
N GLU A 190 1.48 -17.87 -20.03
CA GLU A 190 0.19 -17.82 -20.73
C GLU A 190 -0.18 -16.40 -21.20
N LEU A 191 0.22 -15.35 -20.45
CA LEU A 191 -0.15 -13.96 -20.75
C LEU A 191 0.76 -13.24 -21.77
N ARG A 192 1.71 -13.91 -22.43
CA ARG A 192 2.69 -13.32 -23.39
C ARG A 192 3.39 -12.04 -22.92
N VAL A 193 3.50 -11.80 -21.60
CA VAL A 193 4.24 -10.64 -21.06
C VAL A 193 5.73 -11.02 -20.98
N SER A 194 6.47 -10.65 -22.02
CA SER A 194 7.94 -10.57 -22.14
C SER A 194 8.80 -11.49 -21.24
N LYS A 195 9.39 -12.51 -21.88
CA LYS A 195 10.39 -13.48 -21.38
C LYS A 195 11.41 -12.88 -20.39
N CYS A 196 11.50 -13.47 -19.21
CA CYS A 196 12.67 -13.35 -18.33
C CYS A 196 13.85 -14.10 -18.99
N SER A 197 14.81 -13.37 -19.56
CA SER A 197 15.99 -13.97 -20.18
C SER A 197 16.90 -14.58 -19.11
N ARG A 198 17.13 -15.89 -19.22
CA ARG A 198 18.07 -16.67 -18.42
C ARG A 198 19.45 -16.01 -18.39
N ARG A 199 19.89 -15.50 -17.22
CA ARG A 199 21.30 -15.54 -16.76
C ARG A 199 21.42 -14.90 -15.37
N SER A 200 21.32 -15.74 -14.34
CA SER A 200 22.16 -15.70 -13.15
C SER A 200 21.81 -16.94 -12.33
N ARG A 201 22.78 -17.85 -12.24
CA ARG A 201 22.72 -19.12 -11.51
C ARG A 201 22.50 -18.84 -10.01
N CYS A 202 21.87 -19.83 -9.37
CA CYS A 202 21.27 -19.85 -8.04
C CYS A 202 22.11 -19.24 -6.92
#